data_AF-V9IDK2-F1
#
_entry.id   AF-V9IDK2-F1
#
_cell.length_a   1.000
_cell.length_b   1.000
_cell.length_c   1.000
_cell.angle_alpha   90.00
_cell.angle_beta   90.00
_cell.angle_gamma   90.00
#
_symmetry.space_group_name_H-M   'P 1'
#
loop_
_entity.id
_entity.type
_entity.pdbx_description
1 polymer ?
#
loop_
_entity_poly.entity_id
_entity_poly.type
_entity_poly.pdbx_seq_one_letter_code
_entity_poly.pdbx_strand_id
1 'polypeptide(L)'
;MALKSTIDLTCNDYISNFEFDVFTRLFQPWSTLLRNWKILAVTHPGYVAFLTYDEVKARLQKYCSTRPGSYVFRLSCTRLGQWAIGYVTSDGDILQTIPHNKSLCQALLDGYREGFYLYPDGRNINPDLTWAVQPTPEEHIKVTAEQYELYCEMGSTFQLCKICAENDKDVRIEPCGHLLCTPCLTAWQDSEGQGCPFCRAEIKGTEQIVIDPFDPRRTHRPGTQSASASNASTPTRDLDPDTEVSD
;
A
#
# COMPACT_ATOMS: atom_id res chain seq x y z
N MET A 1 -4.54 -16.94 25.24
CA MET A 1 -3.59 -16.24 26.14
C MET A 1 -2.78 -15.18 25.39
N ALA A 2 -1.86 -15.53 24.48
CA ALA A 2 -0.99 -14.56 23.81
C ALA A 2 -1.71 -13.47 22.97
N LEU A 3 -2.79 -13.82 22.27
CA LEU A 3 -3.55 -12.84 21.49
C LEU A 3 -4.25 -11.83 22.42
N LYS A 4 -4.92 -12.32 23.47
CA LYS A 4 -5.58 -11.48 24.48
C LYS A 4 -4.61 -10.48 25.08
N SER A 5 -3.42 -10.92 25.52
CA SER A 5 -2.41 -10.03 26.10
C SER A 5 -1.83 -9.01 25.12
N THR A 6 -2.05 -9.18 23.81
CA THR A 6 -1.64 -8.18 22.81
C THR A 6 -2.72 -7.13 22.57
N ILE A 7 -4.00 -7.52 22.63
CA ILE A 7 -5.15 -6.63 22.37
C ILE A 7 -5.57 -5.87 23.63
N ASP A 8 -5.60 -6.56 24.77
CA ASP A 8 -6.03 -6.04 26.07
C ASP A 8 -4.93 -5.14 26.66
N LEU A 9 -4.89 -3.89 26.19
CA LEU A 9 -3.91 -2.88 26.61
C LEU A 9 -4.19 -2.40 28.03
N THR A 10 -5.46 -2.43 28.44
CA THR A 10 -5.91 -1.99 29.78
C THR A 10 -5.84 -3.09 30.83
N CYS A 11 -5.56 -4.33 30.42
CA CYS A 11 -5.43 -5.51 31.28
C CYS A 11 -6.66 -5.75 32.18
N ASN A 12 -7.87 -5.49 31.67
CA ASN A 12 -9.11 -5.55 32.45
C ASN A 12 -10.07 -6.67 32.04
N ASP A 13 -9.62 -7.61 31.20
CA ASP A 13 -10.43 -8.72 30.65
C ASP A 13 -11.54 -8.33 29.67
N TYR A 14 -11.62 -7.06 29.27
CA TYR A 14 -12.50 -6.57 28.21
C TYR A 14 -11.69 -6.05 27.02
N ILE A 15 -12.29 -6.10 25.82
CA ILE A 15 -11.74 -5.47 24.63
C ILE A 15 -12.65 -4.32 24.22
N SER A 16 -12.17 -3.10 24.39
CA SER A 16 -12.85 -1.89 23.92
C SER A 16 -12.73 -1.72 22.41
N ASN A 17 -13.63 -0.92 21.82
CA ASN A 17 -13.51 -0.54 20.40
C ASN A 17 -12.18 0.19 20.11
N PHE A 18 -11.66 0.93 21.10
CA PHE A 18 -10.36 1.60 21.01
C PHE A 18 -9.20 0.59 20.91
N GLU A 19 -9.17 -0.42 21.79
CA GLU A 19 -8.14 -1.47 21.74
C GLU A 19 -8.20 -2.27 20.44
N PHE A 20 -9.41 -2.50 19.93
CA PHE A 20 -9.63 -3.16 18.65
C PHE A 20 -9.13 -2.32 17.46
N ASP A 21 -9.40 -1.01 17.42
CA ASP A 21 -8.84 -0.09 16.41
C ASP A 21 -7.30 -0.11 16.43
N VAL A 22 -6.71 0.02 17.62
CA VAL A 22 -5.25 0.01 17.78
C VAL A 22 -4.66 -1.30 17.26
N PHE A 23 -5.24 -2.44 17.64
CA PHE A 23 -4.77 -3.75 17.20
C PHE A 23 -4.87 -3.94 15.68
N THR A 24 -6.02 -3.57 15.09
CA THR A 24 -6.24 -3.73 13.65
C THR A 24 -5.32 -2.86 12.81
N ARG A 25 -5.01 -1.65 13.26
CA ARG A 25 -4.04 -0.75 12.60
C ARG A 25 -2.60 -1.26 12.70
N LEU A 26 -2.22 -1.84 13.83
CA LEU A 26 -0.87 -2.39 14.03
C LEU A 26 -0.60 -3.61 13.14
N PHE A 27 -1.57 -4.51 13.01
CA PHE A 27 -1.37 -5.80 12.32
C PHE A 27 -2.05 -5.89 10.94
N GLN A 28 -2.40 -4.74 10.35
CA GLN A 28 -2.99 -4.61 9.03
C GLN A 28 -2.19 -5.38 7.92
N PRO A 29 -2.84 -5.79 6.82
CA PRO A 29 -4.25 -5.61 6.49
C PRO A 29 -5.18 -6.63 7.18
N TRP A 30 -6.47 -6.30 7.27
CA TRP A 30 -7.49 -7.12 7.95
C TRP A 30 -7.55 -8.56 7.44
N SER A 31 -7.42 -8.76 6.12
CA SER A 31 -7.45 -10.08 5.47
C SER A 31 -6.41 -11.07 6.00
N THR A 32 -5.30 -10.57 6.57
CA THR A 32 -4.19 -11.37 7.09
C THR A 32 -3.86 -11.03 8.54
N LEU A 33 -4.75 -10.33 9.26
CA LEU A 33 -4.51 -9.74 10.58
C LEU A 33 -3.80 -10.66 11.57
N LEU A 34 -4.38 -11.85 11.83
CA LEU A 34 -3.83 -12.79 12.81
C LEU A 34 -2.51 -13.43 12.34
N ARG A 35 -2.34 -13.58 11.03
CA ARG A 35 -1.10 -14.07 10.43
C ARG A 35 0.01 -13.04 10.66
N ASN A 36 -0.26 -11.77 10.40
CA ASN A 36 0.68 -10.66 10.61
C ASN A 36 1.02 -10.50 12.09
N TRP A 37 0.02 -10.57 12.98
CA TRP A 37 0.24 -10.60 14.42
C TRP A 37 1.20 -11.72 14.84
N LYS A 38 0.97 -12.95 14.35
CA LYS A 38 1.83 -14.09 14.68
C LYS A 38 3.26 -13.87 14.21
N ILE A 39 3.45 -13.38 12.99
CA ILE A 39 4.79 -13.13 12.46
C ILE A 39 5.48 -12.07 13.29
N LEU A 40 4.86 -10.89 13.41
CA LEU A 40 5.45 -9.68 13.95
C LEU A 40 5.60 -9.74 15.47
N ALA A 41 4.54 -10.11 16.21
CA ALA A 41 4.54 -10.02 17.67
C ALA A 41 4.90 -11.34 18.37
N VAL A 42 4.76 -12.49 17.70
CA VAL A 42 5.03 -13.81 18.33
C VAL A 42 6.36 -14.39 17.88
N THR A 43 6.71 -14.30 16.60
CA THR A 43 7.90 -14.99 16.06
C THR A 43 9.07 -14.07 15.72
N HIS A 44 8.83 -12.80 15.45
CA HIS A 44 9.87 -11.91 14.94
C HIS A 44 10.87 -11.53 16.05
N PRO A 45 12.17 -11.82 15.89
CA PRO A 45 13.17 -11.59 16.95
C PRO A 45 13.42 -10.11 17.24
N GLY A 46 13.13 -9.22 16.28
CA GLY A 46 13.21 -7.78 16.45
C GLY A 46 12.06 -7.14 17.24
N TYR A 47 10.98 -7.88 17.54
CA TYR A 47 9.87 -7.32 18.32
C TYR A 47 10.23 -7.25 19.80
N VAL A 48 10.04 -6.08 20.39
CA VAL A 48 10.26 -5.83 21.82
C VAL A 48 9.00 -5.21 22.43
N ALA A 49 8.31 -5.99 23.26
CA ALA A 49 7.06 -5.57 23.90
C ALA A 49 7.33 -4.60 25.05
N PHE A 50 6.49 -3.55 25.19
CA PHE A 50 6.48 -2.61 26.31
C PHE A 50 7.77 -1.81 26.55
N LEU A 51 8.61 -1.60 25.54
CA LEU A 51 9.79 -0.73 25.67
C LEU A 51 9.45 0.74 25.38
N THR A 52 10.14 1.63 26.06
CA THR A 52 10.16 3.08 25.82
C THR A 52 11.22 3.47 24.79
N TYR A 53 11.27 4.75 24.44
CA TYR A 53 12.31 5.29 23.56
C TYR A 53 13.71 5.07 24.15
N ASP A 54 13.90 5.37 25.44
CA ASP A 54 15.20 5.27 26.10
C ASP A 54 15.66 3.82 26.26
N GLU A 55 14.73 2.90 26.54
CA GLU A 55 15.05 1.47 26.65
C GLU A 55 15.45 0.86 25.30
N VAL A 56 14.83 1.30 24.19
CA VAL A 56 15.28 0.91 22.84
C VAL A 56 16.69 1.41 22.58
N LYS A 57 17.00 2.67 22.94
CA LYS A 57 18.33 3.24 22.78
C LYS A 57 19.38 2.47 23.60
N ALA A 58 19.08 2.20 24.87
CA ALA A 58 19.95 1.39 25.73
C ALA A 58 20.18 -0.03 25.17
N ARG A 59 19.11 -0.66 24.64
CA ARG A 59 19.20 -2.01 24.05
C ARG A 59 20.08 -2.06 22.81
N LEU A 60 20.03 -1.05 21.95
CA LEU A 60 20.81 -0.98 20.71
C LEU A 60 22.25 -0.47 20.92
N GLN A 61 22.54 0.18 22.06
CA GLN A 61 23.85 0.75 22.36
C GLN A 61 25.01 -0.25 22.19
N LYS A 62 24.80 -1.52 22.57
CA LYS A 62 25.80 -2.61 22.44
C LYS A 62 26.16 -2.95 20.99
N TYR A 63 25.34 -2.55 20.02
CA TYR A 63 25.55 -2.85 18.59
C TYR A 63 26.14 -1.67 17.81
N CYS A 64 26.24 -0.49 18.42
CA CYS A 64 26.72 0.74 17.75
C CYS A 64 28.08 0.58 17.09
N SER A 65 29.04 -0.03 17.79
CA SER A 65 30.41 -0.19 17.28
C SER A 65 30.64 -1.49 16.50
N THR A 66 29.76 -2.48 16.63
CA THR A 66 30.03 -3.85 16.17
C THR A 66 29.12 -4.31 15.06
N ARG A 67 27.93 -3.71 14.93
CA ARG A 67 26.89 -4.21 14.04
C ARG A 67 25.89 -3.13 13.59
N PRO A 68 26.33 -2.19 12.73
CA PRO A 68 25.42 -1.30 12.00
C PRO A 68 24.29 -2.08 11.31
N GLY A 69 23.10 -1.49 11.22
CA GLY A 69 21.88 -2.14 10.70
C GLY A 69 21.17 -3.04 11.72
N SER A 70 21.63 -3.10 12.98
CA SER A 70 20.89 -3.76 14.06
C SER A 70 19.64 -2.98 14.41
N TYR A 71 18.50 -3.65 14.51
CA TYR A 71 17.22 -2.96 14.72
C TYR A 71 16.28 -3.73 15.66
N VAL A 72 15.37 -3.00 16.29
CA VAL A 72 14.22 -3.52 17.04
C VAL A 72 13.00 -2.67 16.76
N PHE A 73 11.81 -3.21 16.93
CA PHE A 73 10.57 -2.46 16.81
C PHE A 73 9.59 -2.76 17.93
N ARG A 74 8.75 -1.77 18.21
CA ARG A 74 7.80 -1.76 19.31
C ARG A 74 6.57 -0.93 18.98
N LEU A 75 5.56 -1.04 19.82
CA LEU A 75 4.41 -0.13 19.78
C LEU A 75 4.88 1.29 20.15
N SER A 76 4.35 2.30 19.45
CA SER A 76 4.55 3.69 19.82
C SER A 76 3.67 4.05 21.02
N CYS A 77 4.29 4.65 22.05
CA CYS A 77 3.60 5.09 23.26
C CYS A 77 2.91 6.44 23.10
N THR A 78 3.40 7.30 22.21
CA THR A 78 2.84 8.63 21.95
C THR A 78 1.88 8.64 20.75
N ARG A 79 1.88 7.59 19.93
CA ARG A 79 0.99 7.43 18.77
C ARG A 79 0.43 6.01 18.72
N LEU A 80 -0.60 5.74 19.51
CA LEU A 80 -1.23 4.42 19.57
C LEU A 80 -1.77 3.99 18.19
N GLY A 81 -1.59 2.70 17.89
CA GLY A 81 -1.87 2.15 16.56
C GLY A 81 -0.74 2.34 15.54
N GLN A 82 0.42 2.87 15.95
CA GLN A 82 1.62 2.98 15.11
C GLN A 82 2.80 2.23 15.72
N TRP A 83 3.72 1.82 14.85
CA TRP A 83 4.98 1.20 15.23
C TRP A 83 6.08 2.24 15.37
N ALA A 84 7.06 1.96 16.22
CA ALA A 84 8.33 2.66 16.27
C ALA A 84 9.45 1.65 16.03
N ILE A 85 10.35 1.95 15.09
CA ILE A 85 11.50 1.12 14.73
C ILE A 85 12.76 1.87 15.18
N GLY A 86 13.56 1.26 16.05
CA GLY A 86 14.89 1.73 16.38
C GLY A 86 15.94 0.95 15.62
N TYR A 87 16.95 1.62 15.07
CA TYR A 87 18.04 0.99 14.35
C TYR A 87 19.37 1.72 14.55
N VAL A 88 20.45 0.99 14.33
CA VAL A 88 21.83 1.50 14.35
C VAL A 88 22.23 1.90 12.93
N THR A 89 22.67 3.14 12.73
CA THR A 89 23.14 3.65 11.44
C THR A 89 24.54 3.13 11.10
N SER A 90 24.99 3.34 9.85
CA SER A 90 26.37 3.06 9.43
C SER A 90 27.42 3.78 10.28
N ASP A 91 27.07 4.96 10.80
CA ASP A 91 27.97 5.82 11.58
C ASP A 91 28.00 5.43 13.07
N GLY A 92 27.19 4.44 13.47
CA GLY A 92 27.11 3.95 14.86
C GLY A 92 26.13 4.74 15.74
N ASP A 93 25.32 5.62 15.16
CA ASP A 93 24.26 6.33 15.87
C ASP A 93 23.00 5.48 15.96
N ILE A 94 22.14 5.78 16.94
CA ILE A 94 20.83 5.13 17.10
C ILE A 94 19.72 6.12 16.74
N LEU A 95 18.94 5.75 15.73
CA LEU A 95 17.76 6.52 15.31
C LEU A 95 16.49 5.70 15.55
N GLN A 96 15.37 6.39 15.78
CA GLN A 96 14.04 5.78 15.84
C GLN A 96 13.10 6.48 14.88
N THR A 97 12.37 5.70 14.08
CA THR A 97 11.42 6.18 13.08
C THR A 97 10.03 5.58 13.33
N ILE A 98 9.00 6.28 12.86
CA ILE A 98 7.62 5.80 12.84
C ILE A 98 7.23 5.63 11.37
N PRO A 99 6.97 4.39 10.89
CA PRO A 99 6.53 4.19 9.53
C PRO A 99 5.19 4.89 9.27
N HIS A 100 5.12 5.63 8.16
CA HIS A 100 3.92 6.34 7.72
C HIS A 100 3.36 5.69 6.45
N ASN A 101 2.04 5.48 6.42
CA ASN A 101 1.28 5.01 5.25
C ASN A 101 1.75 3.67 4.65
N LYS A 102 2.26 2.78 5.50
CA LYS A 102 2.58 1.41 5.13
C LYS A 102 2.45 0.47 6.32
N SER A 103 2.19 -0.81 6.03
CA SER A 103 2.24 -1.86 7.04
C SER A 103 3.66 -2.00 7.60
N LEU A 104 3.79 -2.52 8.83
CA LEU A 104 5.12 -2.78 9.39
C LEU A 104 5.90 -3.79 8.55
N CYS A 105 5.23 -4.82 8.01
CA CYS A 105 5.88 -5.79 7.13
C CYS A 105 6.54 -5.10 5.93
N GLN A 106 5.83 -4.18 5.26
CA GLN A 106 6.39 -3.42 4.14
C GLN A 106 7.55 -2.53 4.58
N ALA A 107 7.39 -1.78 5.69
CA ALA A 107 8.45 -0.92 6.20
C ALA A 107 9.74 -1.68 6.53
N LEU A 108 9.62 -2.88 7.09
CA LEU A 108 10.76 -3.75 7.40
C LEU A 108 11.44 -4.28 6.13
N LEU A 109 10.67 -4.65 5.09
CA LEU A 109 11.22 -5.07 3.81
C LEU A 109 11.94 -3.94 3.09
N ASP A 110 11.36 -2.73 3.06
CA ASP A 110 11.97 -1.55 2.45
C ASP A 110 13.32 -1.25 3.12
N GLY A 111 13.33 -1.15 4.46
CA GLY A 111 14.56 -0.85 5.18
C GLY A 111 15.57 -2.00 5.17
N TYR A 112 15.16 -3.26 4.93
CA TYR A 112 16.11 -4.34 4.63
C TYR A 112 16.79 -4.12 3.27
N ARG A 113 16.02 -3.75 2.23
CA ARG A 113 16.56 -3.45 0.88
C ARG A 113 17.50 -2.25 0.89
N GLU A 114 17.18 -1.24 1.69
CA GLU A 114 18.01 -0.03 1.86
C GLU A 114 19.22 -0.23 2.80
N GLY A 115 19.31 -1.37 3.48
CA GLY A 115 20.43 -1.70 4.36
C GLY A 115 20.31 -1.20 5.80
N PHE A 116 19.17 -0.64 6.20
CA PHE A 116 18.91 -0.14 7.55
C PHE A 116 18.49 -1.23 8.55
N TYR A 117 17.69 -2.21 8.11
CA TYR A 117 17.07 -3.21 9.00
C TYR A 117 17.60 -4.62 8.70
N LEU A 118 18.86 -4.86 9.05
CA LEU A 118 19.57 -6.08 8.69
C LEU A 118 19.59 -7.12 9.82
N TYR A 119 19.80 -6.69 11.05
CA TYR A 119 20.07 -7.59 12.17
C TYR A 119 19.01 -7.42 13.28
N PRO A 120 17.90 -8.18 13.25
CA PRO A 120 16.84 -8.03 14.22
C PRO A 120 17.33 -8.42 15.62
N ASP A 121 17.25 -7.47 16.54
CA ASP A 121 17.84 -7.56 17.89
C ASP A 121 19.32 -7.99 17.87
N GLY A 122 20.06 -7.62 16.81
CA GLY A 122 21.47 -7.96 16.58
C GLY A 122 21.72 -9.40 16.13
N ARG A 123 20.69 -10.17 15.74
CA ARG A 123 20.83 -11.54 15.21
C ARG A 123 21.21 -11.53 13.73
N ASN A 124 21.93 -12.56 13.29
CA ASN A 124 22.36 -12.74 11.89
C ASN A 124 21.24 -13.13 10.91
N ILE A 125 20.15 -13.71 11.44
CA ILE A 125 19.07 -14.24 10.61
C ILE A 125 17.92 -13.24 10.68
N ASN A 126 17.65 -12.59 9.55
CA ASN A 126 16.49 -11.73 9.38
C ASN A 126 15.32 -12.53 8.79
N PRO A 127 14.14 -12.58 9.43
CA PRO A 127 12.99 -13.25 8.86
C PRO A 127 12.56 -12.64 7.52
N ASP A 128 12.28 -13.49 6.54
CA ASP A 128 11.68 -13.04 5.27
C ASP A 128 10.18 -12.77 5.45
N LEU A 129 9.79 -11.51 5.22
CA LEU A 129 8.41 -11.02 5.32
C LEU A 129 7.74 -10.86 3.95
N THR A 130 8.41 -11.22 2.84
CA THR A 130 7.93 -10.98 1.47
C THR A 130 6.53 -11.54 1.24
N TRP A 131 6.23 -12.71 1.82
CA TRP A 131 4.93 -13.36 1.71
C TRP A 131 3.82 -12.71 2.55
N ALA A 132 4.19 -11.92 3.57
CA ALA A 132 3.25 -11.25 4.47
C ALA A 132 2.71 -9.94 3.86
N VAL A 133 3.42 -9.42 2.86
CA VAL A 133 2.94 -8.36 2.01
C VAL A 133 2.18 -9.00 0.85
N GLN A 134 0.85 -8.95 0.91
CA GLN A 134 0.10 -9.04 -0.34
C GLN A 134 0.32 -7.73 -1.10
N PRO A 135 0.46 -7.75 -2.44
CA PRO A 135 0.26 -6.53 -3.19
C PRO A 135 -1.10 -6.00 -2.76
N THR A 136 -1.13 -4.83 -2.14
CA THR A 136 -2.39 -4.14 -1.91
C THR A 136 -3.07 -4.09 -3.27
N PRO A 137 -4.31 -4.58 -3.42
CA PRO A 137 -5.05 -4.31 -4.63
C PRO A 137 -5.02 -2.80 -4.78
N GLU A 138 -4.42 -2.31 -5.86
CA GLU A 138 -4.45 -0.88 -6.18
C GLU A 138 -5.93 -0.49 -6.14
N GLU A 139 -6.28 0.58 -5.42
CA GLU A 139 -7.67 0.96 -5.39
C GLU A 139 -8.05 1.43 -6.80
N HIS A 140 -8.97 0.69 -7.42
CA HIS A 140 -9.47 1.00 -8.75
C HIS A 140 -10.54 2.07 -8.66
N ILE A 141 -10.23 3.26 -9.14
CA ILE A 141 -11.18 4.35 -9.30
C ILE A 141 -11.81 4.23 -10.69
N LYS A 142 -13.09 3.85 -10.72
CA LYS A 142 -13.87 3.80 -11.97
C LYS A 142 -14.33 5.19 -12.38
N VAL A 143 -13.95 5.60 -13.58
CA VAL A 143 -14.41 6.86 -14.17
C VAL A 143 -15.90 6.75 -14.50
N THR A 144 -16.70 7.69 -14.02
CA THR A 144 -18.14 7.73 -14.35
C THR A 144 -18.37 8.24 -15.77
N ALA A 145 -19.54 7.95 -16.34
CA ALA A 145 -19.92 8.48 -17.65
C ALA A 145 -19.91 10.02 -17.67
N GLU A 146 -20.46 10.66 -16.63
CA GLU A 146 -20.49 12.12 -16.48
C GLU A 146 -19.08 12.72 -16.42
N GLN A 147 -18.17 12.09 -15.66
CA GLN A 147 -16.77 12.53 -15.60
C GLN A 147 -16.11 12.39 -16.97
N TYR A 148 -16.31 11.26 -17.66
CA TYR A 148 -15.77 11.03 -19.00
C TYR A 148 -16.22 12.11 -19.98
N GLU A 149 -17.53 12.39 -20.05
CA GLU A 149 -18.11 13.41 -20.94
C GLU A 149 -17.52 14.80 -20.67
N LEU A 150 -17.49 15.23 -19.40
CA LEU A 150 -16.93 16.51 -19.00
C LEU A 150 -15.46 16.66 -19.43
N TYR A 151 -14.63 15.63 -19.22
CA TYR A 151 -13.22 15.70 -19.60
C TYR A 151 -13.02 15.68 -21.11
N CYS A 152 -13.84 14.93 -21.86
CA CYS A 152 -13.82 14.93 -23.32
C CYS A 152 -14.13 16.31 -23.91
N GLU A 153 -15.12 17.03 -23.38
CA GLU A 153 -15.46 18.39 -23.81
C GLU A 153 -14.28 19.37 -23.65
N MET A 154 -13.46 19.16 -22.62
CA MET A 154 -12.28 19.99 -22.34
C MET A 154 -11.01 19.53 -23.07
N GLY A 155 -11.10 18.55 -23.98
CA GLY A 155 -9.93 18.01 -24.69
C GLY A 155 -8.94 17.31 -23.76
N SER A 156 -9.44 16.71 -22.66
CA SER A 156 -8.62 16.04 -21.66
C SER A 156 -9.25 14.71 -21.26
N THR A 157 -8.67 14.00 -20.29
CA THR A 157 -9.19 12.73 -19.80
C THR A 157 -9.14 12.67 -18.27
N PHE A 158 -9.97 11.84 -17.63
CA PHE A 158 -9.94 11.75 -16.17
C PHE A 158 -8.60 11.19 -15.67
N GLN A 159 -8.02 10.20 -16.35
CA GLN A 159 -6.80 9.53 -15.91
C GLN A 159 -5.58 10.44 -15.90
N LEU A 160 -5.48 11.43 -16.81
CA LEU A 160 -4.31 12.31 -16.88
C LEU A 160 -4.18 13.21 -15.65
N CYS A 161 -2.98 13.25 -15.09
CA CYS A 161 -2.58 14.17 -14.03
C CYS A 161 -2.76 15.62 -14.49
N LYS A 162 -3.39 16.46 -13.67
CA LYS A 162 -3.68 17.86 -14.02
C LYS A 162 -2.54 18.84 -13.75
N ILE A 163 -1.39 18.34 -13.30
CA ILE A 163 -0.17 19.12 -13.11
C ILE A 163 0.68 19.04 -14.36
N CYS A 164 1.03 17.82 -14.82
CA CYS A 164 1.86 17.64 -16.03
C CYS A 164 1.05 17.45 -17.32
N ALA A 165 -0.21 17.03 -17.25
CA ALA A 165 -1.03 16.64 -18.40
C ALA A 165 -0.44 15.53 -19.28
N GLU A 166 0.56 14.80 -18.78
CA GLU A 166 1.31 13.76 -19.52
C GLU A 166 1.15 12.38 -18.90
N ASN A 167 1.31 12.26 -17.58
CA ASN A 167 1.25 10.98 -16.87
C ASN A 167 -0.16 10.70 -16.33
N ASP A 168 -0.52 9.43 -16.25
CA ASP A 168 -1.73 9.00 -15.54
C ASP A 168 -1.59 9.19 -14.03
N LYS A 169 -2.73 9.42 -13.37
CA LYS A 169 -2.84 9.50 -11.92
C LYS A 169 -2.63 8.10 -11.34
N ASP A 170 -1.68 8.00 -10.43
CA ASP A 170 -1.31 6.76 -9.73
C ASP A 170 -1.29 6.94 -8.20
N VAL A 171 -1.53 8.16 -7.69
CA VAL A 171 -1.50 8.46 -6.26
C VAL A 171 -2.64 9.37 -5.82
N ARG A 172 -3.23 9.03 -4.66
CA ARG A 172 -4.20 9.84 -3.91
C ARG A 172 -3.57 10.40 -2.64
N ILE A 173 -3.82 11.67 -2.35
CA ILE A 173 -3.32 12.36 -1.15
C ILE A 173 -4.36 12.32 -0.02
N GLU A 174 -3.95 11.87 1.17
CA GLU A 174 -4.76 11.87 2.39
C GLU A 174 -4.47 13.08 3.30
N PRO A 175 -5.49 13.75 3.88
CA PRO A 175 -6.92 13.39 3.87
C PRO A 175 -7.73 14.04 2.73
N CYS A 176 -7.10 14.83 1.87
CA CYS A 176 -7.83 15.71 0.93
C CYS A 176 -8.40 15.00 -0.29
N GLY A 177 -8.00 13.76 -0.58
CA GLY A 177 -8.47 12.94 -1.70
C GLY A 177 -7.96 13.37 -3.09
N HIS A 178 -7.06 14.36 -3.20
CA HIS A 178 -6.59 14.82 -4.50
C HIS A 178 -5.74 13.76 -5.22
N LEU A 179 -5.96 13.64 -6.53
CA LEU A 179 -5.33 12.65 -7.39
C LEU A 179 -4.31 13.30 -8.33
N LEU A 180 -3.11 12.74 -8.38
CA LEU A 180 -2.01 13.16 -9.26
C LEU A 180 -1.11 11.98 -9.61
N CYS A 181 -0.07 12.23 -10.39
CA CYS A 181 0.98 11.24 -10.64
C CYS A 181 2.11 11.38 -9.60
N THR A 182 2.74 10.27 -9.28
CA THR A 182 3.86 10.15 -8.33
C THR A 182 5.04 11.04 -8.72
N PRO A 183 5.42 11.18 -10.02
CA PRO A 183 6.48 12.10 -10.42
C PRO A 183 6.19 13.56 -10.03
N CYS A 184 4.96 14.05 -10.23
CA CYS A 184 4.58 15.41 -9.87
C CYS A 184 4.55 15.61 -8.35
N LEU A 185 4.09 14.61 -7.60
CA LEU A 185 4.08 14.68 -6.14
C LEU A 185 5.51 14.74 -5.58
N THR A 186 6.40 13.89 -6.10
CA THR A 186 7.81 13.83 -5.68
C THR A 186 8.52 15.15 -5.98
N ALA A 187 8.40 15.63 -7.23
CA ALA A 187 8.99 16.91 -7.62
C ALA A 187 8.50 18.09 -6.77
N TRP A 188 7.22 18.08 -6.37
CA TRP A 188 6.66 19.09 -5.47
C TRP A 188 7.30 19.04 -4.07
N GLN A 189 7.41 17.84 -3.49
CA GLN A 189 7.99 17.65 -2.16
C GLN A 189 9.49 18.01 -2.12
N ASP A 190 10.24 17.69 -3.18
CA ASP A 190 11.67 18.01 -3.29
C ASP A 190 11.93 19.52 -3.42
N SER A 191 10.96 20.28 -3.94
CA SER A 191 11.05 21.74 -4.13
C SER A 191 10.68 22.58 -2.90
N GLU A 192 10.70 21.99 -1.70
CA GLU A 192 10.17 22.57 -0.45
C GLU A 192 8.65 22.85 -0.45
N GLY A 193 7.91 22.21 -1.36
CA GLY A 193 6.45 22.30 -1.40
C GLY A 193 5.82 21.71 -0.15
N GLN A 194 5.23 22.55 0.71
CA GLN A 194 4.49 22.09 1.89
C GLN A 194 3.03 21.81 1.53
N GLY A 195 2.56 20.60 1.85
CA GLY A 195 1.17 20.19 1.68
C GLY A 195 0.79 19.80 0.25
N CYS A 196 -0.50 19.55 0.05
CA CYS A 196 -1.08 19.12 -1.23
C CYS A 196 -0.90 20.17 -2.33
N PRO A 197 -0.43 19.81 -3.55
CA PRO A 197 -0.26 20.76 -4.66
C PRO A 197 -1.53 21.50 -5.06
N PHE A 198 -2.71 20.91 -4.83
CA PHE A 198 -4.00 21.49 -5.23
C PHE A 198 -4.62 22.36 -4.14
N CYS A 199 -4.67 21.86 -2.90
CA CYS A 199 -5.42 22.52 -1.82
C CYS A 199 -4.56 22.98 -0.65
N ARG A 200 -3.25 22.73 -0.67
CA ARG A 200 -2.27 23.06 0.38
C ARG A 200 -2.53 22.44 1.75
N ALA A 201 -3.50 21.53 1.87
CA ALA A 201 -3.72 20.75 3.08
C ALA A 201 -2.48 19.92 3.43
N GLU A 202 -2.19 19.75 4.72
CA GLU A 202 -1.11 18.90 5.19
C GLU A 202 -1.27 17.47 4.64
N ILE A 203 -0.22 16.97 4.01
CA ILE A 203 -0.18 15.58 3.51
C ILE A 203 0.12 14.68 4.71
N LYS A 204 -0.91 13.96 5.18
CA LYS A 204 -0.74 12.93 6.21
C LYS A 204 -0.36 11.59 5.60
N GLY A 205 -0.75 11.38 4.35
CA GLY A 205 -0.34 10.22 3.59
C GLY A 205 -0.70 10.18 2.14
N THR A 206 -0.31 9.07 1.51
CA THR A 206 -0.51 8.79 0.10
C THR A 206 -0.95 7.34 -0.08
N GLU A 207 -1.85 7.12 -1.02
CA GLU A 207 -2.31 5.79 -1.40
C GLU A 207 -2.14 5.58 -2.90
N GLN A 208 -1.64 4.41 -3.30
CA GLN A 208 -1.49 4.04 -4.70
C GLN A 208 -2.85 3.63 -5.28
N ILE A 209 -3.19 4.16 -6.44
CA ILE A 209 -4.48 3.99 -7.09
C ILE A 209 -4.30 3.69 -8.57
N VAL A 210 -5.28 3.01 -9.16
CA VAL A 210 -5.37 2.84 -10.61
C VAL A 210 -6.67 3.45 -11.08
N ILE A 211 -6.60 4.24 -12.15
CA ILE A 211 -7.78 4.77 -12.82
C ILE A 211 -8.24 3.77 -13.88
N ASP A 212 -9.44 3.24 -13.71
CA ASP A 212 -10.11 2.45 -14.75
C ASP A 212 -10.86 3.41 -15.70
N PRO A 213 -10.40 3.61 -16.95
CA PRO A 213 -11.04 4.52 -17.88
C PRO A 213 -12.46 4.05 -18.22
N PHE A 214 -13.35 5.01 -18.46
CA PHE A 214 -14.69 4.70 -18.94
C PHE A 214 -14.64 4.22 -20.40
N ASP A 215 -15.23 3.06 -20.69
CA ASP A 215 -15.39 2.53 -22.06
C ASP A 215 -16.85 2.71 -22.53
N PRO A 216 -17.14 3.74 -23.34
CA PRO A 216 -18.50 4.01 -23.82
C PRO A 216 -19.07 2.88 -24.69
N ARG A 217 -18.25 1.95 -25.17
CA ARG A 217 -18.71 0.81 -25.99
C ARG A 217 -19.24 -0.35 -25.15
N ARG A 218 -18.91 -0.42 -23.86
CA ARG A 218 -19.38 -1.49 -22.95
C ARG A 218 -20.81 -1.25 -22.45
N THR A 219 -21.26 0.00 -22.41
CA THR A 219 -22.62 0.38 -21.96
C THR A 219 -23.69 0.24 -23.06
N HIS A 220 -23.29 0.18 -24.33
CA HIS A 220 -24.20 0.05 -25.48
C HIS A 220 -24.59 -1.40 -25.86
N ARG A 221 -24.35 -2.41 -25.01
CA ARG A 221 -25.01 -3.72 -25.16
C ARG A 221 -26.23 -3.78 -24.23
N PRO A 222 -27.46 -3.55 -24.71
CA PRO A 222 -28.65 -3.96 -23.97
C PRO A 222 -28.60 -5.48 -23.82
N GLY A 223 -28.85 -5.96 -22.60
CA GLY A 223 -28.74 -7.36 -22.24
C GLY A 223 -29.51 -8.29 -23.20
N THR A 224 -28.78 -9.22 -23.80
CA THR A 224 -29.35 -10.52 -24.20
C THR A 224 -28.96 -11.50 -23.10
N GLN A 225 -29.83 -11.67 -22.11
CA GLN A 225 -29.82 -12.88 -21.30
C GLN A 225 -30.83 -13.84 -21.92
N SER A 226 -30.36 -14.97 -22.46
CA SER A 226 -30.81 -16.29 -22.01
C SER A 226 -30.13 -17.42 -22.79
N ALA A 227 -29.70 -18.40 -22.00
CA ALA A 227 -29.69 -19.84 -22.25
C ALA A 227 -29.05 -20.40 -23.54
N SER A 228 -27.91 -21.06 -23.31
CA SER A 228 -27.54 -22.39 -23.83
C SER A 228 -28.54 -23.11 -24.77
N ALA A 229 -28.10 -23.38 -26.00
CA ALA A 229 -28.33 -24.66 -26.68
C ALA A 229 -27.35 -24.85 -27.85
N SER A 230 -26.84 -26.07 -27.92
CA SER A 230 -25.92 -26.69 -28.85
C SER A 230 -26.40 -26.80 -30.31
N ASN A 231 -25.41 -26.99 -31.20
CA ASN A 231 -25.42 -27.58 -32.56
C ASN A 231 -25.39 -26.62 -33.76
N ALA A 232 -24.31 -26.68 -34.55
CA ALA A 232 -24.29 -27.26 -35.91
C ALA A 232 -23.04 -26.83 -36.70
N SER A 233 -22.15 -27.80 -36.90
CA SER A 233 -21.57 -28.27 -38.16
C SER A 233 -21.41 -27.31 -39.38
N THR A 234 -20.16 -27.25 -39.84
CA THR A 234 -19.65 -27.20 -41.25
C THR A 234 -19.67 -25.88 -42.03
N PRO A 235 -18.56 -25.50 -42.68
CA PRO A 235 -18.51 -24.37 -43.61
C PRO A 235 -18.89 -24.83 -45.02
N THR A 236 -19.93 -24.23 -45.60
CA THR A 236 -20.21 -24.32 -47.03
C THR A 236 -19.33 -23.32 -47.79
N ARG A 237 -18.62 -23.85 -48.78
CA ARG A 237 -17.89 -23.13 -49.80
C ARG A 237 -18.89 -22.49 -50.76
N ASP A 238 -18.80 -21.18 -50.95
CA ASP A 238 -19.46 -20.51 -52.07
C ASP A 238 -18.57 -20.66 -53.31
N LEU A 239 -19.14 -21.26 -54.35
CA LEU A 239 -18.63 -21.33 -55.72
C LEU A 239 -19.31 -20.19 -56.49
N ASP A 240 -18.54 -19.23 -57.00
CA ASP A 240 -18.97 -18.27 -58.01
C ASP A 240 -19.16 -18.98 -59.37
N PRO A 241 -20.29 -18.74 -60.08
CA PRO A 241 -20.33 -18.80 -61.53
C PRO A 241 -20.64 -17.40 -62.07
N ASP A 242 -19.77 -16.87 -62.92
CA ASP A 242 -20.14 -16.12 -64.13
C ASP A 242 -18.87 -15.45 -64.72
N THR A 243 -18.29 -16.11 -65.72
CA THR A 243 -17.45 -15.45 -66.73
C THR A 243 -18.12 -15.63 -68.07
N GLU A 244 -18.66 -14.52 -68.57
CA GLU A 244 -19.22 -14.36 -69.90
C GLU A 244 -18.16 -14.59 -70.99
N VAL A 245 -18.59 -15.26 -72.06
CA VAL A 245 -17.87 -15.47 -73.31
C VAL A 245 -18.11 -14.26 -74.22
N SER A 246 -17.06 -13.78 -74.88
CA SER A 246 -17.15 -12.89 -76.04
C SER A 246 -16.18 -13.39 -77.12
N ASP A 247 -16.67 -13.34 -78.36
CA ASP A 247 -16.13 -13.89 -79.62
C ASP A 247 -14.61 -13.81 -79.88
#